data_AF-A0A8B8GH61-F1
#
_entry.id   AF-A0A8B8GH61-F1
#
_cell.length_a   1.000
_cell.length_b   1.000
_cell.length_c   1.000
_cell.angle_alpha   90.00
_cell.angle_beta   90.00
_cell.angle_gamma   90.00
#
_symmetry.space_group_name_H-M   'P 1'
#
loop_
_entity.id
_entity.type
_entity.pdbx_description
1 polymer ?
#
loop_
_entity_poly.entity_id
_entity_poly.type
_entity_poly.pdbx_seq_one_letter_code
_entity_poly.pdbx_strand_id
1 'polypeptide(L)' 'MAIGDYPAEYKPKVHGLYDPARFYGTPDTPFSQVKLGEMTQWIGRLNKSPSALAELFSRAYW' A
#
# COMPACT_ATOMS: atom_id res chain seq x y z
N MET A 1 5.90 -6.59 -11.19
CA MET A 1 6.39 -5.20 -11.26
C MET A 1 7.88 -5.23 -11.03
N ALA A 2 8.65 -4.68 -11.96
CA ALA A 2 10.07 -4.47 -11.76
C ALA A 2 10.29 -3.20 -10.91
N ILE A 3 11.49 -3.04 -10.37
CA ILE A 3 11.90 -1.81 -9.68
C ILE A 3 11.83 -0.65 -10.69
N GLY A 4 11.02 0.37 -10.39
CA GLY A 4 10.83 1.54 -11.25
C GLY A 4 9.56 1.52 -12.11
N ASP A 5 8.80 0.42 -12.13
CA ASP A 5 7.47 0.41 -12.74
C ASP A 5 6.45 1.14 -11.86
N TYR A 6 5.44 1.74 -12.50
CA TYR A 6 4.27 2.21 -11.77
C TYR A 6 3.51 1.04 -11.14
N PRO A 7 2.87 1.25 -9.96
CA PRO A 7 1.96 0.28 -9.37
C PRO A 7 0.92 -0.19 -10.38
N ALA A 8 0.60 -1.48 -10.42
CA ALA A 8 -0.36 -2.04 -11.37
C ALA A 8 -1.76 -1.41 -11.23
N GLU A 9 -2.06 -0.89 -10.04
CA GLU A 9 -3.31 -0.25 -9.70
C GLU A 9 -3.34 1.25 -10.07
N TYR A 10 -2.18 1.86 -10.38
CA TYR A 10 -2.10 3.26 -10.76
C TYR A 10 -2.68 3.49 -12.17
N LYS A 11 -3.83 4.16 -12.21
CA LYS A 11 -4.47 4.66 -13.43
C LYS A 11 -4.31 6.20 -13.52
N PRO A 12 -3.48 6.74 -14.43
CA PRO A 12 -3.25 8.18 -14.56
C PRO A 12 -4.53 8.99 -14.76
N LYS A 13 -5.51 8.45 -15.51
CA LYS A 13 -6.80 9.11 -15.76
C LYS A 13 -7.68 9.25 -14.51
N VAL A 14 -7.49 8.40 -13.51
CA VAL A 14 -8.30 8.38 -12.27
C VAL A 14 -7.56 9.10 -11.14
N HIS A 15 -6.25 8.95 -11.08
CA HIS A 15 -5.44 9.40 -9.95
C HIS A 15 -4.70 10.73 -10.18
N GLY A 16 -4.62 11.22 -11.42
CA GLY A 16 -3.88 12.44 -11.75
C GLY A 16 -2.38 12.17 -11.84
N LEU A 17 -1.56 13.11 -11.36
CA LEU A 17 -0.11 12.93 -11.28
C LEU A 17 0.23 11.77 -10.34
N TYR A 18 1.31 11.07 -10.68
CA TYR A 18 1.82 10.01 -9.83
C TYR A 18 2.41 10.60 -8.56
N ASP A 19 1.94 10.10 -7.42
CA ASP A 19 2.40 10.42 -6.08
C ASP A 19 2.96 9.13 -5.47
N PRO A 20 4.29 9.04 -5.27
CA PRO A 20 4.92 7.86 -4.70
C PRO A 20 4.47 7.58 -3.27
N ALA A 21 4.06 8.59 -2.49
CA ALA A 21 3.59 8.39 -1.12
C ALA A 21 2.18 7.77 -1.06
N ARG A 22 1.44 7.78 -2.16
CA ARG A 22 0.05 7.30 -2.21
C ARG A 22 -0.03 5.80 -2.48
N PHE A 23 -0.84 5.11 -1.68
CA PHE A 23 -1.25 3.75 -1.98
C PHE A 23 -2.39 3.76 -3.02
N TYR A 24 -2.15 3.15 -4.18
CA TYR A 24 -3.12 3.08 -5.29
C TYR A 24 -3.95 1.79 -5.31
N GLY A 25 -3.58 0.80 -4.50
CA GLY A 25 -4.33 -0.44 -4.38
C GLY A 25 -5.61 -0.31 -3.54
N THR A 26 -6.29 -1.43 -3.33
CA THR A 26 -7.47 -1.49 -2.46
C THR A 26 -7.04 -1.38 -0.98
N PRO A 27 -7.38 -0.29 -0.26
CA PRO A 27 -7.06 -0.19 1.15
C PRO A 27 -7.91 -1.17 1.98
N ASP A 28 -7.29 -1.85 2.95
CA ASP A 28 -8.03 -2.50 4.06
C ASP A 28 -8.52 -1.41 5.04
N THR A 29 -9.13 -1.84 6.12
CA THR A 29 -9.50 -1.05 7.30
C THR A 29 -8.30 -0.20 7.75
N PRO A 30 -8.44 1.15 7.80
CA PRO A 30 -7.44 2.02 8.35
C PRO A 30 -7.11 1.62 9.78
N PHE A 31 -5.82 1.68 10.16
CA PHE A 31 -5.37 1.32 11.51
C PHE A 31 -6.20 2.02 12.61
N SER A 32 -6.60 3.27 12.40
CA SER A 32 -7.44 4.04 13.33
C SER A 32 -8.86 3.50 13.56
N GLN A 33 -9.33 2.61 12.69
CA GLN A 33 -10.66 1.99 12.75
C GLN A 33 -10.61 0.51 13.16
N VAL A 34 -9.42 -0.05 13.35
CA VAL A 34 -9.25 -1.45 13.75
C VAL A 34 -9.62 -1.60 15.22
N LYS A 35 -10.48 -2.57 15.52
CA LYS A 35 -10.83 -2.92 16.90
C LYS A 35 -9.66 -3.66 17.55
N LEU A 36 -9.38 -3.37 18.82
CA LEU A 36 -8.28 -4.01 19.56
C LEU A 36 -8.36 -5.55 19.55
N GLY A 37 -9.57 -6.12 19.62
CA GLY A 37 -9.79 -7.57 19.57
C GLY A 37 -9.50 -8.21 18.19
N GLU A 38 -9.45 -7.42 17.12
CA GLU A 38 -9.23 -7.88 15.74
C GLU A 38 -7.80 -7.59 15.26
N MET A 39 -6.96 -6.99 16.09
CA MET A 39 -5.60 -6.53 15.74
C MET A 39 -4.73 -7.63 15.13
N THR A 40 -4.69 -8.81 15.75
CA THR A 40 -3.88 -9.93 15.25
C THR A 40 -4.36 -10.39 13.87
N GLN A 41 -5.67 -10.45 13.67
CA GLN A 41 -6.24 -10.82 12.38
C GLN A 41 -5.99 -9.74 11.33
N TRP A 42 -6.11 -8.46 11.69
CA TRP A 42 -5.82 -7.34 10.81
C TRP A 42 -4.36 -7.35 10.33
N ILE A 43 -3.39 -7.51 11.25
CA ILE A 43 -1.98 -7.69 10.88
C ILE A 43 -1.82 -8.91 9.97
N GLY A 44 -2.55 -10.00 10.25
CA GLY A 44 -2.60 -11.20 9.41
C GLY A 44 -2.99 -10.94 7.96
N ARG A 45 -3.94 -10.03 7.70
CA ARG A 45 -4.44 -9.68 6.35
C ARG A 45 -3.47 -8.82 5.53
N LEU A 46 -2.54 -8.10 6.17
CA LEU A 46 -1.56 -7.27 5.47
C LEU A 46 -0.67 -8.12 4.55
N ASN A 47 -0.38 -7.60 3.36
CA ASN A 47 0.58 -8.23 2.45
C ASN A 47 2.01 -8.08 3.00
N LYS A 48 2.67 -9.22 3.25
CA LYS A 48 4.03 -9.29 3.85
C LYS A 48 5.08 -9.78 2.85
N SER A 49 4.77 -9.73 1.55
CA SER A 49 5.74 -10.13 0.53
C SER A 49 6.97 -9.21 0.56
N PRO A 50 8.16 -9.70 0.21
CA PRO A 50 9.35 -8.85 0.09
C PRO A 50 9.15 -7.65 -0.84
N SER A 51 8.36 -7.81 -1.89
CA SER A 51 7.98 -6.72 -2.80
C SER A 51 7.13 -5.64 -2.12
N ALA A 52 6.14 -6.03 -1.31
CA ALA A 52 5.30 -5.07 -0.58
C ALA A 52 6.12 -4.27 0.44
N LEU A 53 7.11 -4.91 1.05
CA LEU A 53 8.04 -4.23 1.97
C LEU A 53 8.95 -3.25 1.23
N ALA A 54 9.51 -3.65 0.08
CA ALA A 54 10.33 -2.76 -0.76
C ALA A 54 9.53 -1.55 -1.27
N GLU A 55 8.28 -1.76 -1.70
CA GLU A 55 7.37 -0.68 -2.05
C GLU A 55 7.14 0.25 -0.87
N LEU A 56 6.84 -0.27 0.33
CA LEU A 56 6.61 0.54 1.52
C LEU A 56 7.78 1.48 1.82
N PHE A 57 9.01 0.97 1.77
CA PHE A 57 10.20 1.82 1.96
C PHE A 57 10.41 2.80 0.81
N SER A 58 10.12 2.40 -0.43
CA SER A 58 10.16 3.30 -1.59
C SER A 58 9.15 4.44 -1.51
N ARG A 59 8.01 4.26 -0.82
CA ARG A 59 7.03 5.34 -0.56
C ARG A 59 7.41 6.25 0.60
N ALA A 60 8.24 5.75 1.53
CA ALA A 60 8.69 6.50 2.70
C ALA A 60 9.86 7.45 2.40
N TYR A 61 10.58 7.20 1.32
CA TYR A 61 11.67 8.03 0.82
C TYR A 61 11.15 8.88 -0.35
N TRP A 62 10.97 10.19 -0.11
CA TRP A 62 10.47 11.17 -1.11
C TRP A 62 11.56 11.54 -2.13
#